data_AF-A0A158J1W7-F1
#
_entry.id   AF-A0A158J1W7-F1
#
_cell.length_a   1.000
_cell.length_b   1.000
_cell.length_c   1.000
_cell.angle_alpha   90.00
_cell.angle_beta   90.00
_cell.angle_gamma   90.00
#
_symmetry.space_group_name_H-M   'P 1'
#
loop_
_entity.id
_entity.type
_entity.pdbx_description
1 polymer ?
#
loop_
_entity_poly.entity_id
_entity_poly.type
_entity_poly.pdbx_seq_one_letter_code
_entity_poly.pdbx_strand_id
1 'polypeptide(L)'
;MSKWINSRLIGFAVAWSQLAGSAQAADFKINPQAARFVLAIVLDDFQTAQAGGAYMFSYGPNESEASLRVKVEQWLSGHDPEALEMDASERQTLFKFYWAASMMPKRSTCFVRMEAESCRQELTKWMSREAAGDPRFLLDYKTLAPALGLPALAGTGGS
;
A
#
# COMPACT_ATOMS: atom_id res chain seq x y z
N MET A 1 -44.81 68.47 -6.45
CA MET A 1 -44.30 68.14 -7.81
C MET A 1 -43.23 67.07 -7.68
N SER A 2 -43.30 66.10 -8.58
CA SER A 2 -42.58 64.82 -8.63
C SER A 2 -41.09 64.82 -8.29
N LYS A 3 -40.61 63.72 -7.69
CA LYS A 3 -39.58 62.79 -8.23
C LYS A 3 -39.11 61.83 -7.14
N TRP A 4 -39.52 60.55 -7.20
CA TRP A 4 -38.93 59.42 -7.95
C TRP A 4 -38.12 58.51 -7.02
N ILE A 5 -38.69 57.34 -6.77
CA ILE A 5 -38.08 56.17 -6.14
C ILE A 5 -36.95 55.68 -7.05
N ASN A 6 -35.75 55.46 -6.50
CA ASN A 6 -34.74 54.65 -7.16
C ASN A 6 -34.20 53.63 -6.15
N SER A 7 -34.75 52.42 -6.26
CA SER A 7 -34.24 51.20 -5.66
C SER A 7 -32.78 51.00 -6.04
N ARG A 8 -31.91 50.89 -5.03
CA ARG A 8 -30.59 50.26 -5.19
C ARG A 8 -30.49 49.07 -4.24
N LEU A 9 -30.60 47.92 -4.90
CA LEU A 9 -30.07 46.61 -4.55
C LEU A 9 -28.92 46.64 -3.54
N ILE A 10 -29.09 45.96 -2.41
CA ILE A 10 -27.98 45.37 -1.67
C ILE A 10 -28.22 43.86 -1.73
N GLY A 11 -27.45 43.21 -2.61
CA GLY A 11 -27.48 41.77 -2.81
C GLY A 11 -26.93 41.05 -1.58
N PHE A 12 -27.72 40.10 -1.09
CA PHE A 12 -27.20 39.03 -0.24
C PHE A 12 -26.42 38.05 -1.13
N ALA A 13 -25.09 38.16 -1.13
CA ALA A 13 -24.23 37.12 -1.68
C ALA A 13 -24.11 35.99 -0.65
N VAL A 14 -24.94 34.96 -0.82
CA VAL A 14 -24.86 33.70 -0.08
C VAL A 14 -23.66 32.91 -0.61
N ALA A 15 -22.80 32.54 0.34
CA ALA A 15 -21.71 31.57 0.33
C ALA A 15 -21.50 30.73 -0.94
N TRP A 16 -20.26 30.66 -1.43
CA TRP A 16 -19.67 29.47 -2.08
C TRP A 16 -18.28 29.22 -1.52
N SER A 17 -18.23 28.53 -0.38
CA SER A 17 -17.07 27.74 0.02
C SER A 17 -17.18 26.40 -0.68
N GLN A 18 -16.40 26.15 -1.74
CA GLN A 18 -16.14 24.80 -2.26
C GLN A 18 -15.16 24.88 -3.43
N LEU A 19 -13.89 24.63 -3.14
CA LEU A 19 -12.93 23.95 -4.02
C LEU A 19 -11.75 23.51 -3.14
N ALA A 20 -12.07 22.79 -2.06
CA ALA A 20 -11.18 21.73 -1.65
C ALA A 20 -11.31 20.69 -2.76
N GLY A 21 -10.34 20.66 -3.67
CA GLY A 21 -10.14 19.50 -4.50
C GLY A 21 -9.89 18.35 -3.55
N SER A 22 -10.94 17.59 -3.24
CA SER A 22 -10.77 16.20 -2.89
C SER A 22 -10.13 15.60 -4.11
N ALA A 23 -8.79 15.55 -4.11
CA ALA A 23 -8.11 14.47 -4.77
C ALA A 23 -8.83 13.24 -4.25
N GLN A 24 -9.76 12.68 -5.05
CA GLN A 24 -10.25 11.35 -4.78
C GLN A 24 -8.97 10.53 -4.77
N ALA A 25 -8.47 10.20 -3.57
CA ALA A 25 -7.53 9.14 -3.40
C ALA A 25 -8.16 7.99 -4.18
N ALA A 26 -7.56 7.63 -5.32
CA ALA A 26 -8.09 6.57 -6.14
C ALA A 26 -8.31 5.41 -5.18
N ASP A 27 -9.58 5.01 -4.98
CA ASP A 27 -9.94 4.03 -3.97
C ASP A 27 -8.93 2.89 -4.08
N PHE A 28 -8.07 2.76 -3.07
CA PHE A 28 -7.00 1.80 -3.11
C PHE A 28 -7.64 0.42 -3.06
N LYS A 29 -7.90 -0.13 -4.24
CA LYS A 29 -8.55 -1.42 -4.34
C LYS A 29 -7.49 -2.48 -4.13
N ILE A 30 -7.30 -2.82 -2.86
CA ILE A 30 -6.44 -3.90 -2.42
C ILE A 30 -6.75 -5.15 -3.25
N ASN A 31 -5.71 -5.78 -3.78
CA ASN A 31 -5.82 -7.11 -4.35
C ASN A 31 -5.88 -8.12 -3.18
N PRO A 32 -7.03 -8.76 -2.92
CA PRO A 32 -7.19 -9.61 -1.74
C PRO A 32 -6.36 -10.88 -1.79
N GLN A 33 -5.96 -11.35 -2.98
CA GLN A 33 -5.05 -12.51 -3.09
C GLN A 33 -3.61 -12.10 -2.75
N ALA A 34 -3.16 -10.95 -3.24
CA ALA A 34 -1.85 -10.39 -2.90
C ALA A 34 -1.74 -10.05 -1.41
N ALA A 35 -2.77 -9.47 -0.81
CA ALA A 35 -2.80 -9.18 0.62
C ALA A 35 -2.67 -10.45 1.47
N ARG A 36 -3.41 -11.51 1.12
CA ARG A 36 -3.29 -12.82 1.79
C ARG A 36 -1.91 -13.44 1.61
N PHE A 37 -1.31 -13.29 0.43
CA PHE A 37 0.04 -13.79 0.15
C PHE A 37 1.09 -13.09 1.02
N VAL A 38 1.04 -11.76 1.12
CA VAL A 38 1.92 -10.97 1.99
C VAL A 38 1.74 -11.36 3.44
N LEU A 39 0.49 -11.52 3.89
CA LEU A 39 0.21 -12.00 5.24
C LEU A 39 0.82 -13.40 5.47
N ALA A 40 0.72 -14.31 4.50
CA ALA A 40 1.34 -15.63 4.61
C ALA A 40 2.87 -15.55 4.74
N ILE A 41 3.54 -14.68 3.97
CA ILE A 41 4.98 -14.42 4.11
C ILE A 41 5.31 -13.93 5.51
N VAL A 42 4.60 -12.91 6.01
CA VAL A 42 4.86 -12.32 7.33
C VAL A 42 4.67 -13.35 8.45
N LEU A 43 3.66 -14.21 8.35
CA LEU A 43 3.40 -15.24 9.35
C LEU A 43 4.42 -16.39 9.30
N ASP A 44 4.86 -16.79 8.10
CA ASP A 44 5.90 -17.82 7.92
C ASP A 44 7.27 -17.34 8.45
N ASP A 45 7.65 -16.09 8.14
CA ASP A 45 8.87 -15.46 8.66
C ASP A 45 8.79 -15.29 10.19
N PHE A 46 7.62 -14.93 10.73
CA PHE A 46 7.41 -14.82 12.16
C PHE A 46 7.52 -16.16 12.89
N GLN A 47 6.92 -17.21 12.35
CA GLN A 47 7.06 -18.58 12.90
C GLN A 47 8.51 -19.04 12.86
N THR A 48 9.24 -18.72 11.80
CA THR A 48 10.67 -19.00 11.69
C THR A 48 11.47 -18.24 12.75
N ALA A 49 11.18 -16.96 12.98
CA ALA A 49 11.80 -16.15 14.03
C ALA A 49 11.53 -16.74 15.43
N GLN A 50 10.30 -17.14 15.71
CA GLN A 50 9.91 -17.77 16.98
C GLN A 50 10.63 -19.11 17.23
N ALA A 51 10.92 -19.85 16.17
CA ALA A 51 11.70 -21.09 16.24
C ALA A 51 13.21 -20.85 16.40
N GLY A 52 13.67 -19.59 16.45
CA GLY A 52 15.10 -19.23 16.50
C GLY A 52 15.82 -19.37 15.15
N GLY A 53 15.07 -19.43 14.05
CA GLY A 53 15.60 -19.44 12.69
C GLY A 53 16.04 -18.06 12.22
N ALA A 54 16.62 -18.01 11.01
CA ALA A 54 16.89 -16.75 10.33
C ALA A 54 15.59 -16.18 9.75
N TYR A 55 15.35 -14.89 10.01
CA TYR A 55 14.14 -14.19 9.61
C TYR A 55 14.48 -12.84 8.95
N MET A 56 13.55 -12.31 8.16
CA MET A 56 13.73 -11.13 7.32
C MET A 56 13.15 -9.86 7.95
N PHE A 57 12.09 -9.98 8.75
CA PHE A 57 11.39 -8.83 9.31
C PHE A 57 11.55 -8.69 10.81
N SER A 58 11.57 -7.45 11.29
CA SER A 58 11.60 -7.14 12.70
C SER A 58 10.21 -7.32 13.32
N TYR A 59 10.18 -7.92 14.51
CA TYR A 59 8.95 -8.18 15.26
C TYR A 59 9.06 -7.60 16.67
N GLY A 60 7.96 -7.02 17.15
CA GLY A 60 7.88 -6.52 18.51
C GLY A 60 8.01 -7.63 19.57
N PRO A 61 8.46 -7.30 20.80
CA PRO A 61 8.72 -8.30 21.84
C PRO A 61 7.47 -9.06 22.32
N ASN A 62 6.27 -8.51 22.10
CA ASN A 62 4.97 -9.12 22.45
C ASN A 62 4.11 -9.38 21.21
N GLU A 63 4.73 -9.46 20.03
CA GLU A 63 4.02 -9.72 18.78
C GLU A 63 3.42 -11.14 18.77
N SER A 64 2.28 -11.29 18.11
CA SER A 64 1.58 -12.57 17.93
C SER A 64 1.07 -12.68 16.49
N GLU A 65 0.75 -13.89 16.03
CA GLU A 65 0.14 -14.04 14.70
C GLU A 65 -1.18 -13.26 14.57
N ALA A 66 -1.97 -13.20 15.64
CA ALA A 66 -3.25 -12.49 15.64
C ALA A 66 -3.06 -10.98 15.51
N SER A 67 -2.10 -10.41 16.24
CA SER A 67 -1.76 -8.99 16.11
C SER A 67 -1.14 -8.68 14.75
N LEU A 68 -0.26 -9.54 14.22
CA LEU A 68 0.31 -9.36 12.88
C LEU A 68 -0.75 -9.35 11.77
N ARG A 69 -1.75 -10.24 11.85
CA ARG A 69 -2.87 -10.24 10.89
C ARG A 69 -3.57 -8.88 10.85
N VAL A 70 -3.91 -8.35 12.02
CA VAL A 70 -4.57 -7.04 12.14
C VAL A 70 -3.67 -5.93 11.62
N LYS A 71 -2.41 -5.87 12.04
CA LYS A 71 -1.45 -4.84 11.63
C LYS A 71 -1.21 -4.83 10.12
N VAL A 72 -1.03 -6.01 9.50
CA VAL A 72 -0.83 -6.13 8.05
C VAL A 72 -2.08 -5.70 7.29
N GLU A 73 -3.27 -6.11 7.73
CA GLU A 73 -4.54 -5.70 7.10
C GLU A 73 -4.79 -4.18 7.22
N GLN A 74 -4.51 -3.60 8.39
CA GLN A 74 -4.63 -2.16 8.63
C GLN A 74 -3.63 -1.37 7.78
N TRP A 75 -2.38 -1.80 7.74
CA TRP A 75 -1.35 -1.18 6.90
C TRP A 75 -1.72 -1.25 5.41
N LEU A 76 -2.09 -2.44 4.91
CA LEU A 76 -2.56 -2.61 3.53
C LEU A 76 -3.89 -1.89 3.27
N SER A 77 -4.62 -1.41 4.27
CA SER A 77 -5.79 -0.57 4.02
C SER A 77 -5.42 0.84 3.55
N GLY A 78 -4.18 1.28 3.78
CA GLY A 78 -3.70 2.63 3.49
C GLY A 78 -4.26 3.72 4.42
N HIS A 79 -5.06 3.35 5.43
CA HIS A 79 -5.60 4.32 6.41
C HIS A 79 -4.66 4.59 7.58
N ASP A 80 -3.78 3.63 7.89
CA ASP A 80 -2.79 3.75 8.96
C ASP A 80 -1.42 3.26 8.46
N PRO A 81 -0.56 4.17 7.95
CA PRO A 81 0.75 3.83 7.43
C PRO A 81 1.72 3.29 8.50
N GLU A 82 1.43 3.52 9.78
CA GLU A 82 2.28 3.09 10.91
C GLU A 82 1.69 1.88 11.67
N ALA A 83 0.55 1.33 11.21
CA ALA A 83 -0.05 0.15 11.84
C ALA A 83 0.89 -1.06 11.86
N LEU A 84 1.74 -1.19 10.85
CA LEU A 84 2.76 -2.24 10.78
C LEU A 84 4.09 -1.72 11.31
N GLU A 85 4.39 -2.08 12.56
CA GLU A 85 5.60 -1.72 13.31
C GLU A 85 6.86 -2.44 12.76
N MET A 86 7.23 -2.11 11.54
CA MET A 86 8.43 -2.54 10.83
C MET A 86 9.15 -1.30 10.30
N ASP A 87 10.46 -1.39 10.07
CA ASP A 87 11.22 -0.30 9.46
C ASP A 87 10.70 0.03 8.06
N ALA A 88 10.88 1.28 7.62
CA ALA A 88 10.38 1.72 6.32
C ALA A 88 10.91 0.88 5.14
N SER A 89 12.15 0.38 5.23
CA SER A 89 12.75 -0.53 4.25
C SER A 89 12.15 -1.94 4.26
N GLU A 90 11.72 -2.43 5.43
CA GLU A 90 11.02 -3.71 5.58
C GLU A 90 9.62 -3.63 4.97
N ARG A 91 8.88 -2.54 5.27
CA ARG A 91 7.58 -2.26 4.64
C ARG A 91 7.70 -2.11 3.12
N GLN A 92 8.77 -1.48 2.64
CA GLN A 92 9.09 -1.41 1.21
C GLN A 92 9.29 -2.82 0.61
N THR A 93 10.00 -3.70 1.33
CA THR A 93 10.20 -5.09 0.91
C THR A 93 8.87 -5.86 0.84
N LEU A 94 8.00 -5.70 1.84
CA LEU A 94 6.64 -6.26 1.81
C LEU A 94 5.80 -5.72 0.65
N PHE A 95 5.92 -4.43 0.33
CA PHE A 95 5.23 -3.85 -0.82
C PHE A 95 5.70 -4.46 -2.15
N LYS A 96 6.99 -4.79 -2.29
CA LYS A 96 7.49 -5.49 -3.47
C LYS A 96 6.87 -6.88 -3.60
N PHE A 97 6.75 -7.63 -2.50
CA PHE A 97 6.04 -8.91 -2.50
C PHE A 97 4.56 -8.76 -2.84
N TYR A 98 3.89 -7.75 -2.26
CA TYR A 98 2.50 -7.42 -2.58
C TYR A 98 2.33 -7.14 -4.07
N TRP A 99 3.17 -6.28 -4.64
CA TRP A 99 3.11 -5.91 -6.04
C TRP A 99 3.36 -7.12 -6.94
N ALA A 100 4.39 -7.92 -6.66
CA ALA A 100 4.71 -9.12 -7.41
C ALA A 100 3.52 -10.10 -7.41
N ALA A 101 2.93 -10.34 -6.23
CA ALA A 101 1.73 -11.16 -6.09
C ALA A 101 0.51 -10.58 -6.81
N SER A 102 0.35 -9.25 -6.84
CA SER A 102 -0.77 -8.60 -7.52
C SER A 102 -0.75 -8.79 -9.05
N MET A 103 0.44 -9.04 -9.60
CA MET A 103 0.67 -9.29 -11.03
C MET A 103 0.53 -10.76 -11.42
N MET A 104 0.46 -11.68 -10.44
CA MET A 104 0.30 -13.10 -10.71
C MET A 104 -1.10 -13.42 -11.26
N PRO A 105 -1.25 -14.46 -12.10
CA PRO A 105 -2.55 -14.97 -12.51
C PRO A 105 -3.38 -15.39 -11.29
N LYS A 106 -4.70 -15.18 -11.35
CA LYS A 106 -5.63 -15.53 -10.25
C LYS A 106 -5.56 -16.98 -9.76
N ARG A 107 -5.04 -17.89 -10.60
CA ARG A 107 -4.88 -19.34 -10.34
C ARG A 107 -3.42 -19.72 -10.05
N SER A 108 -2.56 -18.76 -9.71
CA SER A 108 -1.18 -19.04 -9.32
C SER A 108 -1.13 -20.00 -8.14
N THR A 109 -0.18 -20.94 -8.19
CA THR A 109 0.11 -21.85 -7.08
C THR A 109 0.54 -21.08 -5.83
N CYS A 110 1.10 -19.87 -5.95
CA CYS A 110 1.47 -19.04 -4.79
C CYS A 110 0.32 -18.74 -3.84
N PHE A 111 -0.92 -18.69 -4.34
CA PHE A 111 -2.09 -18.42 -3.51
C PHE A 111 -2.63 -19.66 -2.77
N VAL A 112 -2.02 -20.83 -2.98
CA VAL A 112 -2.44 -22.10 -2.38
C VAL A 112 -1.30 -22.77 -1.63
N ARG A 113 -0.09 -22.75 -2.21
CA ARG A 113 1.12 -23.41 -1.70
C ARG A 113 2.34 -22.52 -1.98
N MET A 114 2.67 -21.69 -0.99
CA MET A 114 3.77 -20.73 -1.08
C MET A 114 5.14 -21.42 -1.17
N GLU A 115 5.26 -22.61 -0.57
CA GLU A 115 6.47 -23.43 -0.55
C GLU A 115 6.75 -24.17 -1.86
N ALA A 116 5.77 -24.18 -2.79
CA ALA A 116 5.91 -24.90 -4.04
C ALA A 116 6.95 -24.25 -4.96
N GLU A 117 7.74 -25.06 -5.65
CA GLU A 117 8.74 -24.60 -6.63
C GLU A 117 8.13 -23.68 -7.69
N SER A 118 6.93 -24.01 -8.17
CA SER A 118 6.21 -23.19 -9.14
C SER A 118 5.87 -21.81 -8.60
N CYS A 119 5.61 -21.69 -7.29
CA CYS A 119 5.40 -20.38 -6.67
C CYS A 119 6.71 -19.59 -6.67
N ARG A 120 7.81 -20.21 -6.23
CA ARG A 120 9.13 -19.57 -6.22
C ARG A 120 9.51 -19.02 -7.60
N GLN A 121 9.34 -19.81 -8.66
CA GLN A 121 9.65 -19.38 -10.03
C GLN A 121 8.79 -18.19 -10.48
N GLU A 122 7.50 -18.20 -10.17
CA GLU A 122 6.60 -17.12 -10.53
C GLU A 122 6.88 -15.84 -9.73
N LEU A 123 7.15 -15.97 -8.43
CA LEU A 123 7.57 -14.86 -7.59
C LEU A 123 8.88 -14.26 -8.08
N THR A 124 9.91 -15.08 -8.34
CA THR A 124 11.19 -14.63 -8.89
C THR A 124 10.99 -13.86 -10.20
N LYS A 125 10.16 -14.37 -11.12
CA LYS A 125 9.87 -13.69 -12.39
C LYS A 125 9.33 -12.27 -12.17
N TRP A 126 8.40 -12.09 -11.23
CA TRP A 126 7.81 -10.78 -10.97
C TRP A 126 8.75 -9.87 -10.17
N MET A 127 9.47 -10.40 -9.19
CA MET A 127 10.50 -9.66 -8.45
C MET A 127 11.63 -9.18 -9.37
N SER A 128 12.06 -9.98 -10.36
CA SER A 128 13.04 -9.53 -11.36
C SER A 128 12.54 -8.37 -12.22
N ARG A 129 11.23 -8.29 -12.48
CA ARG A 129 10.64 -7.16 -13.21
C ARG A 129 10.58 -5.90 -12.36
N GLU A 130 10.23 -6.05 -11.08
CA GLU A 130 10.31 -4.95 -10.11
C GLU A 130 11.74 -4.37 -10.07
N ALA A 131 12.74 -5.23 -9.88
CA ALA A 131 14.14 -4.83 -9.84
C ALA A 131 14.63 -4.18 -11.14
N ALA A 132 14.04 -4.55 -12.29
CA ALA A 132 14.33 -3.94 -13.59
C ALA A 132 13.56 -2.63 -13.86
N GLY A 133 12.79 -2.12 -12.89
CA GLY A 133 12.03 -0.87 -13.02
C GLY A 133 10.79 -1.00 -13.89
N ASP A 134 10.02 -2.09 -13.78
CA ASP A 134 8.75 -2.25 -14.51
C ASP A 134 7.88 -0.99 -14.34
N PRO A 135 7.43 -0.34 -15.42
CA PRO A 135 6.69 0.92 -15.33
C PRO A 135 5.42 0.82 -14.48
N ARG A 136 4.81 -0.38 -14.41
CA ARG A 136 3.64 -0.61 -13.55
C ARG A 136 4.03 -0.56 -12.07
N PHE A 137 5.17 -1.16 -11.70
CA PHE A 137 5.69 -1.06 -10.34
C PHE A 137 5.95 0.40 -9.96
N LEU A 138 6.65 1.16 -10.81
CA LEU A 138 6.96 2.56 -10.53
C LEU A 138 5.70 3.42 -10.36
N LEU A 139 4.68 3.17 -11.20
CA LEU A 139 3.39 3.85 -11.10
C LEU A 139 2.63 3.48 -9.82
N ASP A 140 2.54 2.18 -9.50
CA ASP A 140 1.86 1.69 -8.30
C ASP A 140 2.58 2.19 -7.05
N TYR A 141 3.91 2.12 -7.03
CA TYR A 141 4.74 2.62 -5.93
C TYR A 141 4.52 4.11 -5.71
N LYS A 142 4.59 4.93 -6.77
CA LYS A 142 4.34 6.37 -6.67
C LYS A 142 2.95 6.69 -6.12
N THR A 143 1.96 5.90 -6.51
CA THR A 143 0.56 6.09 -6.10
C THR A 143 0.34 5.69 -4.64
N LEU A 144 0.95 4.58 -4.19
CA LEU A 144 0.61 3.93 -2.94
C LEU A 144 1.60 4.22 -1.81
N ALA A 145 2.84 4.60 -2.13
CA ALA A 145 3.88 4.85 -1.14
C ALA A 145 3.46 5.83 -0.03
N PRO A 146 2.78 6.96 -0.31
CA PRO A 146 2.36 7.88 0.75
C PRO A 146 1.35 7.25 1.73
N ALA A 147 0.39 6.49 1.22
CA ALA A 147 -0.66 5.85 2.04
C ALA A 147 -0.12 4.68 2.87
N LEU A 148 0.99 4.07 2.43
CA LEU A 148 1.63 2.92 3.07
C LEU A 148 2.89 3.30 3.87
N GLY A 149 3.20 4.60 4.01
CA GLY A 149 4.37 5.05 4.77
C GLY A 149 5.69 4.51 4.21
N LEU A 150 5.79 4.37 2.88
CA LEU A 150 6.96 3.82 2.20
C LEU A 150 7.99 4.91 1.89
N PRO A 151 9.29 4.59 1.93
CA PRO A 151 10.34 5.54 1.56
C PRO A 151 10.30 5.86 0.06
N ALA A 152 10.91 6.96 -0.36
CA ALA A 152 11.10 7.22 -1.78
C ALA A 152 12.01 6.15 -2.42
N LEU A 153 11.74 5.76 -3.67
CA LEU A 153 12.69 4.92 -4.41
C LEU A 153 13.98 5.71 -4.61
N ALA A 154 15.11 5.11 -4.25
CA ALA A 154 16.41 5.67 -4.57
C ALA A 154 16.60 5.64 -6.10
N GLY A 155 16.41 6.80 -6.75
CA GLY A 155 16.63 6.94 -8.20
C GLY A 155 15.48 7.50 -9.03
N THR A 156 14.90 8.64 -8.64
CA THR A 156 14.21 9.55 -9.57
C THR A 156 14.45 11.02 -9.18
N GLY A 157 15.69 11.35 -8.83
CA GLY A 157 16.17 12.73 -8.89
C GLY A 157 16.81 12.91 -10.26
N GLY A 158 16.11 13.53 -11.21
CA GLY A 158 16.71 13.92 -12.48
C GLY A 158 17.88 14.86 -12.23
N SER A 159 19.02 14.54 -12.84
CA SER A 159 20.03 15.55 -13.18
C SER A 159 19.47 16.50 -14.23
#